data_AF-A0A963JXN2-F1
#
_entry.id   AF-A0A963JXN2-F1
#
_cell.length_a   1.000
_cell.length_b   1.000
_cell.length_c   1.000
_cell.angle_alpha   90.00
_cell.angle_beta   90.00
_cell.angle_gamma   90.00
#
_symmetry.space_group_name_H-M   'P 1'
#
loop_
_entity.id
_entity.type
_entity.pdbx_description
1 polymer ?
#
loop_
_entity_poly.entity_id
_entity_poly.type
_entity_poly.pdbx_seq_one_letter_code
_entity_poly.pdbx_strand_id
1 'polypeptide(L)' 'NKALIEDPKFNAWVEQRTPAGRWGELEELQGAAIFLASDASRFVNGHILYVDGGLLAVI' A
#
# COMPACT_ATOMS: atom_id res chain seq x y z
N ASN A 1 0.50 -2.96 14.78
CA ASN A 1 -0.73 -2.51 14.08
C ASN A 1 -2.03 -3.09 14.65
N LYS A 2 -2.00 -4.17 15.45
CA LYS A 2 -3.21 -4.78 16.05
C LYS A 2 -4.21 -3.78 16.69
N ALA A 3 -3.71 -2.82 17.48
CA ALA A 3 -4.54 -1.81 18.14
C ALA A 3 -5.30 -0.84 17.18
N LEU A 4 -4.80 -0.64 15.96
CA LEU A 4 -5.47 0.20 14.95
C LEU A 4 -6.48 -0.62 14.13
N ILE A 5 -6.15 -1.88 13.85
CA ILE A 5 -7.04 -2.82 13.16
C ILE A 5 -8.23 -3.20 14.06
N GLU A 6 -8.06 -3.17 15.38
CA GLU A 6 -9.13 -3.47 16.33
C GLU A 6 -10.03 -2.25 16.63
N ASP A 7 -9.72 -1.05 16.10
CA ASP A 7 -10.60 0.12 16.16
C ASP A 7 -11.58 0.12 14.97
N PRO A 8 -12.89 -0.15 15.20
CA PRO A 8 -13.86 -0.21 14.12
C PRO A 8 -14.01 1.11 13.36
N LYS A 9 -13.80 2.26 14.02
CA LYS A 9 -13.87 3.57 13.38
C LYS A 9 -12.70 3.78 12.42
N PHE A 10 -11.51 3.33 12.83
CA PHE A 10 -10.32 3.44 12.01
C PHE A 10 -10.38 2.49 10.81
N ASN A 11 -10.84 1.25 10.99
CA ASN A 11 -11.06 0.34 9.87
C ASN A 11 -12.05 0.89 8.84
N ALA A 12 -13.20 1.37 9.29
CA ALA A 12 -14.20 1.95 8.39
C ALA A 12 -13.63 3.17 7.65
N TRP A 13 -12.81 3.99 8.32
CA TRP A 13 -12.13 5.11 7.67
C TRP A 13 -11.16 4.65 6.58
N VAL A 14 -10.33 3.64 6.84
CA VAL A 14 -9.40 3.08 5.85
C VAL A 14 -10.15 2.51 4.65
N GLU A 15 -11.16 1.67 4.88
CA GLU A 15 -11.94 1.03 3.82
C GLU A 15 -12.70 2.05 2.96
N GLN A 16 -13.20 3.14 3.54
CA GLN A 16 -13.92 4.19 2.79
C GLN A 16 -12.99 5.09 1.97
N ARG A 17 -11.77 5.34 2.44
CA ARG A 17 -10.85 6.29 1.82
C ARG A 17 -9.91 5.64 0.81
N THR A 18 -9.58 4.37 1.01
CA THR A 18 -8.77 3.60 0.06
C THR A 18 -9.66 3.14 -1.10
N PRO A 19 -9.37 3.51 -2.35
CA PRO A 19 -10.17 3.07 -3.51
C PRO A 19 -10.35 1.56 -3.63
N ALA A 20 -9.36 0.77 -3.21
CA ALA A 20 -9.46 -0.69 -3.16
C ALA A 20 -10.49 -1.21 -2.12
N GLY A 21 -10.99 -0.36 -1.23
CA GLY A 21 -12.05 -0.71 -0.28
C GLY A 21 -11.62 -1.63 0.87
N ARG A 22 -10.31 -1.81 1.08
CA ARG A 22 -9.76 -2.79 2.03
C ARG A 22 -8.38 -2.41 2.51
N TRP A 23 -7.94 -3.12 3.55
CA TRP A 23 -6.54 -3.17 3.93
C TRP A 23 -5.71 -3.96 2.91
N GLY A 24 -4.45 -3.56 2.78
CA GLY A 24 -3.45 -4.36 2.07
C GLY A 24 -2.94 -5.49 2.94
N GLU A 25 -2.63 -6.61 2.30
CA GLU A 25 -1.94 -7.74 2.93
C GLU A 25 -0.42 -7.57 2.80
N LEU A 26 0.35 -8.19 3.72
CA LEU A 26 1.81 -8.04 3.74
C LEU A 26 2.46 -8.55 2.45
N GLU A 27 1.90 -9.61 1.88
CA GLU A 27 2.37 -10.28 0.67
C GLU A 27 2.32 -9.36 -0.56
N GLU A 28 1.41 -8.37 -0.56
CA GLU A 28 1.24 -7.44 -1.67
C GLU A 28 2.42 -6.46 -1.80
N LEU A 29 3.25 -6.30 -0.76
CA LEU A 29 4.48 -5.52 -0.82
C LEU A 29 5.62 -6.26 -1.54
N GLN A 30 5.58 -7.60 -1.60
CA GLN A 30 6.69 -8.42 -2.08
C GLN A 30 7.00 -8.12 -3.55
N GLY A 31 5.97 -7.97 -4.38
CA GLY A 31 6.16 -7.67 -5.81
C GLY A 31 6.87 -6.34 -6.04
N ALA A 32 6.50 -5.30 -5.29
CA ALA A 32 7.15 -4.00 -5.36
C ALA A 32 8.62 -4.06 -4.89
N ALA A 33 8.88 -4.78 -3.79
CA ALA A 33 10.24 -4.97 -3.30
C ALA A 33 11.12 -5.73 -4.31
N ILE A 34 10.61 -6.82 -4.89
CA ILE A 34 11.31 -7.60 -5.93
C ILE A 34 11.57 -6.72 -7.15
N PHE A 35 10.57 -5.98 -7.64
CA PHE A 35 10.74 -5.08 -8.77
C PHE A 35 11.88 -4.08 -8.54
N LEU A 36 11.85 -3.37 -7.40
CA LEU A 36 12.85 -2.36 -7.04
C LEU A 36 14.25 -2.94 -6.77
N ALA A 37 14.35 -4.22 -6.39
CA ALA A 37 15.61 -4.92 -6.16
C ALA A 37 16.17 -5.65 -7.41
N SER A 38 15.38 -5.75 -8.48
CA SER A 38 15.72 -6.53 -9.67
C SER A 38 16.20 -5.67 -10.84
N ASP A 39 16.79 -6.32 -11.85
CA ASP A 39 17.19 -5.69 -13.12
C ASP A 39 16.01 -5.05 -13.87
N ALA A 40 14.77 -5.43 -13.58
CA ALA A 40 13.57 -4.81 -14.17
C ALA A 40 13.46 -3.31 -13.85
N SER A 41 14.12 -2.84 -12.78
CA SER A 41 14.15 -1.43 -12.37
C SER A 41 15.49 -0.74 -12.62
N ARG A 42 16.40 -1.31 -13.44
CA ARG A 42 17.78 -0.80 -13.66
C ARG A 42 17.94 0.66 -14.10
N PHE A 43 16.86 1.29 -14.57
CA PHE A 43 16.84 2.70 -14.98
C PHE A 43 15.77 3.53 -14.25
N VAL A 44 15.17 2.96 -13.18
CA VAL A 44 14.26 3.65 -12.27
C VAL A 44 15.09 4.14 -11.09
N ASN A 45 15.15 5.45 -10.86
CA ASN A 45 15.92 6.04 -9.77
C ASN A 45 15.17 7.22 -9.14
N GLY A 46 15.38 7.46 -7.85
CA GLY A 46 14.71 8.54 -7.10
C GLY A 46 13.19 8.42 -7.00
N HIS A 47 12.62 7.25 -7.33
CA HIS A 47 11.18 7.04 -7.40
C HIS A 47 10.63 6.43 -6.10
N ILE A 48 9.45 6.90 -5.67
CA ILE A 48 8.69 6.33 -4.57
C ILE A 48 7.50 5.59 -5.19
N LEU A 49 7.49 4.26 -5.04
CA LEU A 49 6.37 3.42 -5.47
C LEU A 49 5.42 3.20 -4.29
N TYR A 50 4.26 3.84 -4.31
CA TYR A 50 3.21 3.62 -3.32
C TYR A 50 2.47 2.31 -3.60
N VAL A 51 2.31 1.51 -2.55
CA VAL A 51 1.53 0.26 -2.56
C VAL A 51 0.47 0.39 -1.48
N ASP A 52 -0.57 1.18 -1.76
CA ASP A 52 -1.52 1.67 -0.75
C ASP A 52 -2.99 1.51 -1.15
N GLY A 53 -3.28 0.70 -2.17
CA GLY A 53 -4.65 0.52 -2.69
C GLY A 53 -5.25 1.79 -3.31
N GLY A 54 -4.43 2.80 -3.61
CA GLY A 54 -4.83 4.06 -4.24
C GLY A 54 -5.15 5.20 -3.27
N LEU A 55 -4.91 5.04 -1.96
CA LEU A 55 -5.28 6.02 -0.94
C LEU A 55 -4.68 7.41 -1.23
N LEU A 56 -3.38 7.48 -1.55
CA LEU A 56 -2.70 8.75 -1.82
C LEU A 56 -3.15 9.42 -3.13
N ALA A 57 -3.80 8.69 -4.03
CA ALA A 57 -4.31 9.26 -5.27
C ALA A 57 -5.62 10.07 -5.05
N VAL A 58 -6.27 9.91 -3.90
CA VAL A 58 -7.61 10.48 -3.61
C VAL A 58 -7.69 11.26 -2.30
N ILE A 59 -6.56 11.45 -1.59
CA ILE A 59 -6.50 12.24 -0.35
C ILE A 59 -6.12 13.69 -0.58
#